data_AF-A0A7V2XT87-F1
#
_entry.id   AF-A0A7V2XT87-F1
#
_cell.length_a   1.000
_cell.length_b   1.000
_cell.length_c   1.000
_cell.angle_alpha   90.00
_cell.angle_beta   90.00
_cell.angle_gamma   90.00
#
_symmetry.space_group_name_H-M   'P 1'
#
loop_
_entity.id
_entity.type
_entity.pdbx_description
1 polymer ?
#
loop_
_entity_poly.entity_id
_entity_poly.type
_entity_poly.pdbx_seq_one_letter_code
_entity_poly.pdbx_strand_id
1 'polypeptide(L)'
;MTARVSALLPLGLLLSASAAAGAAGLPAFESDAQADRWLREQSARYRAMAEAVDRRGGYTIAPTAEYPGGVAYFQAGRGRIGLNDALRGAHRVSVIIFELTNLFQEDRHQEVADRVRHGELDDPAVFGLLRECIEYDGLRLHRDILLDLEPVLGTVPPEMIRWVSSTAKTFAEYQLPYAYDYLKAQAASGHTAHYHRLFEKHRAERRDAERRMKAPAPAGAME
;
A
#
# COMPACT_ATOMS: atom_id res chain seq x y z
N MET A 1 64.14 35.09 -6.27
CA MET A 1 62.68 35.19 -6.08
C MET A 1 62.01 33.98 -6.68
N THR A 2 61.43 33.12 -5.85
CA THR A 2 60.17 32.33 -6.00
C THR A 2 60.31 31.05 -5.16
N ALA A 3 59.83 31.13 -3.92
CA ALA A 3 59.69 30.00 -3.02
C ALA A 3 58.55 29.08 -3.51
N ARG A 4 58.81 27.78 -3.58
CA ARG A 4 57.77 26.75 -3.79
C ARG A 4 57.21 26.38 -2.42
N VAL A 5 55.97 26.76 -2.16
CA VAL A 5 55.22 26.34 -0.97
C VAL A 5 54.56 25.00 -1.29
N SER A 6 54.96 23.97 -0.55
CA SER A 6 54.30 22.68 -0.49
C SER A 6 52.94 22.83 0.19
N ALA A 7 51.85 22.59 -0.54
CA ALA A 7 50.53 22.44 0.05
C ALA A 7 50.28 20.95 0.37
N LEU A 8 50.47 20.59 1.64
CA LEU A 8 49.97 19.35 2.22
C LEU A 8 48.46 19.53 2.46
N LEU A 9 47.63 18.87 1.65
CA LEU A 9 46.21 18.71 1.91
C LEU A 9 46.02 17.63 2.99
N PRO A 10 45.31 17.89 4.10
CA PRO A 10 44.95 16.84 5.03
C PRO A 10 43.83 16.00 4.40
N LEU A 11 44.13 14.71 4.17
CA LEU A 11 43.11 13.69 3.95
C LEU A 11 42.23 13.64 5.21
N GLY A 12 41.06 14.28 5.14
CA GLY A 12 40.01 14.09 6.14
C GLY A 12 39.55 12.64 6.08
N LEU A 13 39.92 11.85 7.09
CA LEU A 13 39.27 10.58 7.37
C LEU A 13 37.78 10.86 7.60
N LEU A 14 36.96 10.57 6.60
CA LEU A 14 35.53 10.34 6.80
C LEU A 14 35.41 9.02 7.56
N LEU A 15 35.42 9.12 8.89
CA LEU A 15 34.94 8.07 9.77
C LEU A 15 33.44 7.90 9.48
N SER A 16 33.12 7.00 8.56
CA SER A 16 31.80 6.41 8.45
C SER A 16 31.50 5.76 9.79
N ALA A 17 30.75 6.45 10.64
CA ALA A 17 30.15 5.87 11.81
C ALA A 17 29.12 4.85 11.31
N SER A 18 29.59 3.63 11.04
CA SER A 18 28.74 2.45 10.99
C SER A 18 28.20 2.29 12.40
N ALA A 19 27.08 2.96 12.68
CA ALA A 19 26.31 2.68 13.87
C ALA A 19 25.97 1.19 13.81
N ALA A 20 26.62 0.41 14.68
CA ALA A 20 26.15 -0.92 15.01
C ALA A 20 24.77 -0.72 15.65
N ALA A 21 23.73 -0.72 14.82
CA ALA A 21 22.36 -0.79 15.26
C ALA A 21 22.20 -2.17 15.93
N GLY A 22 22.34 -2.20 17.26
CA GLY A 22 21.85 -3.34 18.02
C GLY A 22 20.37 -3.49 17.71
N ALA A 23 19.95 -4.69 17.33
CA ALA A 23 18.56 -5.04 17.14
C ALA A 23 17.72 -4.57 18.34
N ALA A 24 16.88 -3.56 18.15
CA ALA A 24 16.13 -2.91 19.24
C ALA A 24 14.70 -3.47 19.39
N GLY A 25 14.30 -4.42 18.53
CA GLY A 25 12.91 -4.85 18.42
C GLY A 25 12.01 -3.74 17.87
N LEU A 26 10.71 -4.02 17.79
CA LEU A 26 9.73 -3.04 17.33
C LEU A 26 9.46 -2.01 18.44
N PRO A 27 9.61 -0.69 18.18
CA PRO A 27 9.29 0.33 19.16
C PRO A 27 7.82 0.33 19.55
N ALA A 28 7.52 0.72 20.79
CA ALA A 28 6.17 1.10 21.17
C ALA A 28 5.87 2.49 20.59
N PHE A 29 4.83 2.59 19.77
CA PHE A 29 4.39 3.86 19.19
C PHE A 29 3.22 4.44 19.97
N GLU A 30 3.31 5.72 20.32
CA GLU A 30 2.25 6.51 20.94
C GLU A 30 1.13 6.87 19.95
N SER A 31 1.41 6.80 18.65
CA SER A 31 0.45 7.10 17.59
C SER A 31 0.82 6.46 16.26
N ASP A 32 -0.17 6.33 15.37
CA ASP A 32 0.06 5.86 13.99
C ASP A 32 0.97 6.77 13.19
N ALA A 33 0.93 8.08 13.46
CA ALA A 33 1.84 9.03 12.83
C ALA A 33 3.30 8.80 13.25
N GLN A 34 3.54 8.34 14.48
CA GLN A 34 4.88 7.97 14.92
C GLN A 34 5.34 6.67 14.25
N ALA A 35 4.46 5.68 14.15
CA ALA A 35 4.74 4.44 13.40
C ALA A 35 5.06 4.73 11.93
N ASP A 36 4.27 5.58 11.26
CA ASP A 36 4.50 5.98 9.87
C ASP A 36 5.85 6.66 9.66
N ARG A 37 6.21 7.62 10.52
CA ARG A 37 7.53 8.28 10.46
C ARG A 37 8.66 7.28 10.64
N TRP A 38 8.55 6.40 11.63
CA TRP A 38 9.55 5.36 11.86
C TRP A 38 9.68 4.43 10.64
N LEU A 39 8.58 4.02 10.01
CA LEU A 39 8.61 3.20 8.79
C LEU A 39 9.31 3.92 7.63
N ARG A 40 9.08 5.23 7.44
CA ARG A 40 9.78 6.06 6.44
C ARG A 40 11.28 6.19 6.71
N GLU A 41 11.69 6.18 7.98
CA GLU A 41 13.10 6.25 8.36
C GLU A 41 13.81 4.91 8.19
N GLN A 42 13.13 3.79 8.51
CA GLN A 42 13.76 2.47 8.57
C GLN A 42 13.63 1.64 7.29
N SER A 43 12.66 1.91 6.41
CA SER A 43 12.52 1.20 5.13
C SER A 43 12.57 2.17 3.95
N ALA A 44 13.59 2.00 3.10
CA ALA A 44 13.72 2.76 1.87
C ALA A 44 12.55 2.48 0.91
N ARG A 45 12.03 1.24 0.87
CA ARG A 45 10.86 0.89 0.06
C ARG A 45 9.58 1.54 0.57
N TYR A 46 9.33 1.47 1.88
CA TYR A 46 8.17 2.15 2.49
C TYR A 46 8.21 3.65 2.19
N ARG A 47 9.36 4.30 2.42
CA ARG A 47 9.55 5.72 2.12
C ARG A 47 9.25 6.05 0.66
N ALA A 48 9.80 5.28 -0.29
CA ALA A 48 9.61 5.54 -1.71
C ALA A 48 8.12 5.46 -2.13
N MET A 49 7.39 4.48 -1.60
CA MET A 49 5.94 4.38 -1.84
C MET A 49 5.18 5.52 -1.18
N ALA A 50 5.51 5.85 0.06
CA ALA A 50 4.89 6.94 0.80
C ALA A 50 5.08 8.29 0.08
N GLU A 51 6.30 8.57 -0.41
CA GLU A 51 6.60 9.74 -1.22
C GLU A 51 5.83 9.75 -2.56
N ALA A 52 5.59 8.59 -3.16
CA ALA A 52 4.76 8.48 -4.36
C ALA A 52 3.27 8.76 -4.10
N VAL A 53 2.76 8.38 -2.92
CA VAL A 53 1.42 8.78 -2.46
C VAL A 53 1.40 10.27 -2.11
N ASP A 54 2.45 10.81 -1.49
CA ASP A 54 2.57 12.23 -1.14
C ASP A 54 2.51 13.15 -2.39
N ARG A 55 3.14 12.75 -3.49
CA ARG A 55 3.02 13.45 -4.78
C ARG A 55 1.60 13.48 -5.35
N ARG A 56 0.71 12.59 -4.88
CA ARG A 56 -0.71 12.50 -5.26
C ARG A 56 -1.65 13.09 -4.20
N GLY A 57 -1.14 13.95 -3.31
CA GLY A 57 -1.92 14.60 -2.25
C GLY A 57 -1.73 14.00 -0.86
N GLY A 58 -0.89 12.96 -0.73
CA GLY A 58 -0.55 12.32 0.54
C GLY A 58 -1.69 11.53 1.14
N TYR A 59 -1.56 11.18 2.41
CA TYR A 59 -2.57 10.40 3.13
C TYR A 59 -2.74 10.84 4.58
N THR A 60 -3.77 10.29 5.22
CA THR A 60 -3.99 10.35 6.67
C THR A 60 -4.31 8.96 7.20
N ILE A 61 -3.91 8.69 8.44
CA ILE A 61 -4.29 7.47 9.15
C ILE A 61 -5.35 7.82 10.19
N ALA A 62 -6.47 7.11 10.21
CA ALA A 62 -7.57 7.35 11.13
C ALA A 62 -8.27 6.04 11.53
N PRO A 63 -8.97 6.01 12.68
CA PRO A 63 -9.80 4.86 13.06
C PRO A 63 -10.90 4.54 12.04
N THR A 64 -11.22 3.26 11.89
CA THR A 64 -12.43 2.79 11.21
C THR A 64 -13.06 1.63 12.00
N ALA A 65 -14.39 1.63 12.12
CA ALA A 65 -15.14 0.52 12.73
C ALA A 65 -15.63 -0.50 11.69
N GLU A 66 -15.51 -0.18 10.40
CA GLU A 66 -16.17 -0.91 9.31
C GLU A 66 -15.45 -2.22 8.95
N TYR A 67 -14.13 -2.26 9.09
CA TYR A 67 -13.29 -3.39 8.69
C TYR A 67 -12.53 -3.93 9.89
N PRO A 68 -12.43 -5.26 10.09
CA PRO A 68 -11.69 -5.85 11.22
C PRO A 68 -10.17 -5.63 11.15
N GLY A 69 -9.65 -5.33 9.95
CA GLY A 69 -8.24 -4.98 9.70
C GLY A 69 -8.08 -3.49 9.39
N GLY A 70 -7.59 -3.20 8.18
CA GLY A 70 -7.51 -1.85 7.63
C GLY A 70 -8.33 -1.70 6.36
N VAL A 71 -8.35 -0.47 5.84
CA VAL A 71 -8.83 -0.17 4.49
C VAL A 71 -8.12 1.06 3.96
N ALA A 72 -7.68 1.00 2.71
CA ALA A 72 -7.13 2.12 1.95
C ALA A 72 -8.14 2.64 0.93
N TYR A 73 -8.33 3.96 0.86
CA TYR A 73 -9.15 4.58 -0.19
C TYR A 73 -8.75 6.04 -0.41
N PHE A 74 -9.05 6.58 -1.59
CA PHE A 74 -8.90 8.01 -1.86
C PHE A 74 -10.22 8.75 -1.64
N GLN A 75 -10.15 9.89 -0.97
CA GLN A 75 -11.28 10.81 -0.79
C GLN A 75 -10.80 12.23 -1.02
N ALA A 76 -11.48 12.96 -1.93
CA ALA A 76 -11.17 14.35 -2.26
C ALA A 76 -9.68 14.59 -2.62
N GLY A 77 -9.09 13.70 -3.43
CA GLY A 77 -7.70 13.82 -3.89
C GLY A 77 -6.65 13.51 -2.82
N ARG A 78 -7.04 12.89 -1.70
CA ARG A 78 -6.12 12.47 -0.64
C ARG A 78 -6.38 11.03 -0.22
N GLY A 79 -5.32 10.27 -0.02
CA GLY A 79 -5.39 8.90 0.49
C GLY A 79 -5.85 8.86 1.95
N ARG A 80 -6.52 7.79 2.34
CA ARG A 80 -6.92 7.50 3.71
C ARG A 80 -6.61 6.05 4.03
N ILE A 81 -5.95 5.84 5.15
CA ILE A 81 -5.77 4.53 5.77
C ILE A 81 -6.69 4.51 7.00
N GLY A 82 -7.76 3.75 6.90
CA GLY A 82 -8.63 3.41 8.02
C GLY A 82 -8.07 2.21 8.76
N LEU A 83 -7.91 2.28 10.08
CA LEU A 83 -7.45 1.15 10.90
C LEU A 83 -8.47 0.79 11.98
N ASN A 84 -8.72 -0.50 12.16
CA ASN A 84 -9.57 -0.96 13.26
C ASN A 84 -8.95 -0.66 14.63
N ASP A 85 -9.78 -0.22 15.56
CA ASP A 85 -9.39 0.05 16.95
C ASP A 85 -9.08 -1.22 17.76
N ALA A 86 -9.20 -2.42 17.22
CA ALA A 86 -8.71 -3.64 17.84
C ALA A 86 -7.24 -3.94 17.47
N LEU A 87 -6.70 -3.33 16.41
CA LEU A 87 -5.31 -3.54 15.98
C LEU A 87 -4.33 -2.91 16.97
N ARG A 88 -3.32 -3.67 17.41
CA ARG A 88 -2.30 -3.21 18.37
C ARG A 88 -0.90 -3.65 17.96
N GLY A 89 0.10 -2.91 18.43
CA GLY A 89 1.52 -3.26 18.31
C GLY A 89 1.94 -3.62 16.89
N ALA A 90 2.70 -4.71 16.77
CA ALA A 90 3.22 -5.22 15.51
C ALA A 90 2.14 -5.52 14.45
N HIS A 91 0.98 -6.05 14.85
CA HIS A 91 -0.11 -6.31 13.91
C HIS A 91 -0.59 -5.00 13.26
N ARG A 92 -0.77 -3.94 14.06
CA ARG A 92 -1.19 -2.62 13.56
C ARG A 92 -0.18 -2.02 12.59
N VAL A 93 1.10 -2.08 12.92
CA VAL A 93 2.19 -1.59 12.05
C VAL A 93 2.19 -2.34 10.73
N SER A 94 2.00 -3.66 10.77
CA SER A 94 1.93 -4.48 9.56
C SER A 94 0.73 -4.14 8.67
N VAL A 95 -0.43 -3.83 9.26
CA VAL A 95 -1.59 -3.35 8.50
C VAL A 95 -1.32 -1.96 7.90
N ILE A 96 -0.67 -1.03 8.63
CA ILE A 96 -0.25 0.27 8.06
C ILE A 96 0.60 0.07 6.80
N ILE A 97 1.58 -0.84 6.88
CA ILE A 97 2.44 -1.19 5.74
C ILE A 97 1.60 -1.65 4.56
N PHE A 98 0.68 -2.58 4.78
CA PHE A 98 -0.16 -3.13 3.70
C PHE A 98 -1.11 -2.09 3.11
N GLU A 99 -1.80 -1.30 3.94
CA GLU A 99 -2.72 -0.28 3.41
C GLU A 99 -1.96 0.82 2.62
N LEU A 100 -0.69 1.09 2.95
CA LEU A 100 0.14 1.96 2.12
C LEU A 100 0.42 1.34 0.74
N THR A 101 0.63 0.01 0.64
CA THR A 101 0.84 -0.62 -0.68
C THR A 101 -0.41 -0.48 -1.55
N ASN A 102 -1.61 -0.60 -0.96
CA ASN A 102 -2.87 -0.35 -1.65
C ASN A 102 -3.01 1.10 -2.13
N LEU A 103 -2.70 2.10 -1.29
CA LEU A 103 -2.67 3.50 -1.74
C LEU A 103 -1.61 3.74 -2.83
N PHE A 104 -0.45 3.10 -2.72
CA PHE A 104 0.59 3.19 -3.73
C PHE A 104 0.10 2.65 -5.08
N GLN A 105 -0.64 1.55 -5.08
CA GLN A 105 -1.14 0.86 -6.27
C GLN A 105 -2.49 1.38 -6.79
N GLU A 106 -3.06 2.44 -6.20
CA GLU A 106 -4.38 2.98 -6.58
C GLU A 106 -4.51 3.27 -8.09
N ASP A 107 -3.45 3.77 -8.74
CA ASP A 107 -3.52 4.09 -10.18
C ASP A 107 -3.78 2.84 -11.02
N ARG A 108 -3.23 1.67 -10.62
CA ARG A 108 -3.48 0.39 -11.28
C ARG A 108 -4.90 -0.10 -11.01
N HIS A 109 -5.40 0.14 -9.81
CA HIS A 109 -6.79 -0.13 -9.46
C HIS A 109 -7.75 0.71 -10.30
N GLN A 110 -7.47 2.01 -10.47
CA GLN A 110 -8.25 2.91 -11.31
C GLN A 110 -8.16 2.57 -12.79
N GLU A 111 -6.99 2.18 -13.30
CA GLU A 111 -6.85 1.71 -14.68
C GLU A 111 -7.80 0.54 -14.98
N VAL A 112 -7.88 -0.45 -14.09
CA VAL A 112 -8.82 -1.57 -14.25
C VAL A 112 -10.28 -1.11 -14.15
N ALA A 113 -10.59 -0.15 -13.28
CA ALA A 113 -11.93 0.44 -13.17
C ALA A 113 -12.32 1.23 -14.42
N ASP A 114 -11.40 2.01 -14.98
CA ASP A 114 -11.60 2.82 -16.18
C ASP A 114 -11.86 1.97 -17.41
N ARG A 115 -11.19 0.81 -17.53
CA ARG A 115 -11.51 -0.17 -18.58
C ARG A 115 -12.97 -0.63 -18.53
N VAL A 116 -13.57 -0.76 -17.35
CA VAL A 116 -15.01 -1.06 -17.22
C VAL A 116 -15.86 0.15 -17.62
N ARG A 117 -15.49 1.35 -17.12
CA ARG A 117 -16.18 2.61 -17.41
C ARG A 117 -16.18 2.96 -18.89
N HIS A 118 -15.13 2.61 -19.62
CA HIS A 118 -14.98 2.84 -21.06
C HIS A 118 -15.49 1.68 -21.93
N GLY A 119 -15.91 0.55 -21.32
CA GLY A 119 -16.44 -0.60 -22.05
C GLY A 119 -15.39 -1.53 -22.65
N GLU A 120 -14.12 -1.37 -22.31
CA GLU A 120 -13.01 -2.23 -22.71
C GLU A 120 -12.95 -3.54 -21.89
N LEU A 121 -13.64 -3.57 -20.76
CA LEU A 121 -13.76 -4.73 -19.88
C LEU A 121 -15.22 -4.91 -19.45
N ASP A 122 -15.89 -5.98 -19.91
CA ASP A 122 -17.30 -6.27 -19.57
C ASP A 122 -17.49 -7.63 -18.87
N ASP A 123 -16.40 -8.26 -18.41
CA ASP A 123 -16.42 -9.51 -17.66
C ASP A 123 -16.08 -9.27 -16.16
N PRO A 124 -17.03 -9.51 -15.23
CA PRO A 124 -16.79 -9.34 -13.80
C PRO A 124 -15.73 -10.28 -13.23
N ALA A 125 -15.57 -11.50 -13.77
CA ALA A 125 -14.58 -12.45 -13.28
C ALA A 125 -13.16 -12.00 -13.65
N VAL A 126 -12.97 -11.49 -14.88
CA VAL A 126 -11.69 -10.91 -15.29
C VAL A 126 -11.38 -9.64 -14.51
N PHE A 127 -12.38 -8.79 -14.25
CA PHE A 127 -12.22 -7.61 -13.38
C PHE A 127 -11.76 -8.01 -11.97
N GLY A 128 -12.46 -8.97 -11.34
CA GLY A 128 -12.10 -9.49 -10.02
C GLY A 128 -10.67 -10.01 -10.00
N LEU A 129 -10.31 -10.87 -10.95
CA LEU A 129 -8.96 -11.42 -11.06
C LEU A 129 -7.87 -10.33 -11.16
N LEU A 130 -8.06 -9.33 -12.03
CA LEU A 130 -7.09 -8.24 -12.19
C LEU A 130 -6.90 -7.45 -10.91
N ARG A 131 -7.98 -7.19 -10.15
CA ARG A 131 -7.92 -6.48 -8.87
C ARG A 131 -7.22 -7.32 -7.80
N GLU A 132 -7.53 -8.61 -7.70
CA GLU A 132 -6.85 -9.53 -6.78
C GLU A 132 -5.35 -9.68 -7.10
N CYS A 133 -4.97 -9.68 -8.38
CA CYS A 133 -3.55 -9.69 -8.77
C CYS A 133 -2.80 -8.43 -8.30
N ILE A 134 -3.47 -7.28 -8.21
CA ILE A 134 -2.87 -6.05 -7.68
C ILE A 134 -2.64 -6.20 -6.17
N GLU A 135 -3.63 -6.67 -5.40
CA GLU A 135 -3.50 -6.91 -3.95
C GLU A 135 -2.45 -7.98 -3.63
N TYR A 136 -2.33 -9.02 -4.46
CA TYR A 136 -1.27 -10.02 -4.32
C TYR A 136 0.12 -9.40 -4.49
N ASP A 137 0.29 -8.48 -5.44
CA ASP A 137 1.53 -7.69 -5.57
C ASP A 137 1.73 -6.77 -4.35
N GLY A 138 0.65 -6.29 -3.73
CA GLY A 138 0.67 -5.59 -2.44
C GLY A 138 1.24 -6.44 -1.30
N LEU A 139 0.95 -7.75 -1.27
CA LEU A 139 1.59 -8.68 -0.32
C LEU A 139 3.08 -8.86 -0.60
N ARG A 140 3.49 -8.86 -1.87
CA ARG A 140 4.91 -8.90 -2.24
C ARG A 140 5.64 -7.65 -1.77
N LEU A 141 5.07 -6.47 -2.02
CA LEU A 141 5.61 -5.20 -1.55
C LEU A 141 5.69 -5.12 -0.02
N HIS A 142 4.65 -5.61 0.67
CA HIS A 142 4.64 -5.74 2.13
C HIS A 142 5.80 -6.59 2.64
N ARG A 143 6.00 -7.79 2.07
CA ARG A 143 7.14 -8.64 2.41
C ARG A 143 8.49 -7.97 2.14
N ASP A 144 8.62 -7.24 1.04
CA ASP A 144 9.84 -6.51 0.70
C ASP A 144 10.16 -5.39 1.71
N ILE A 145 9.14 -4.79 2.35
CA ILE A 145 9.32 -3.82 3.44
C ILE A 145 9.72 -4.55 4.72
N LEU A 146 9.13 -5.70 5.04
CA LEU A 146 9.54 -6.50 6.19
C LEU A 146 11.02 -6.93 6.07
N LEU A 147 11.51 -7.20 4.86
CA LEU A 147 12.93 -7.45 4.59
C LEU A 147 13.81 -6.24 4.91
N ASP A 148 13.36 -5.02 4.59
CA ASP A 148 14.10 -3.80 4.96
C ASP A 148 14.16 -3.61 6.48
N LEU A 149 13.10 -4.00 7.19
CA LEU A 149 12.97 -3.80 8.63
C LEU A 149 13.68 -4.88 9.47
N GLU A 150 13.91 -6.07 8.92
CA GLU A 150 14.52 -7.19 9.66
C GLU A 150 15.86 -6.81 10.32
N PRO A 151 16.82 -6.12 9.66
CA PRO A 151 18.09 -5.76 10.30
C PRO A 151 17.95 -4.82 11.50
N VAL A 152 16.98 -3.91 11.48
CA VAL A 152 16.79 -2.93 12.56
C VAL A 152 15.97 -3.49 13.72
N LEU A 153 15.07 -4.44 13.41
CA LEU A 153 14.27 -5.15 14.40
C LEU A 153 15.05 -6.33 15.04
N GLY A 154 16.07 -6.85 14.35
CA GLY A 154 16.72 -8.13 14.63
C GLY A 154 15.87 -9.33 14.21
N THR A 155 14.61 -9.34 14.63
CA THR A 155 13.61 -10.33 14.23
C THR A 155 12.29 -9.62 13.97
N VAL A 156 11.69 -9.86 12.80
CA VAL A 156 10.33 -9.38 12.50
C VAL A 156 9.33 -10.09 13.43
N PRO A 157 8.52 -9.35 14.22
CA PRO A 157 7.53 -9.95 15.11
C PRO A 157 6.52 -10.83 14.35
N PRO A 158 6.15 -12.02 14.87
CA PRO A 158 5.23 -12.93 14.19
C PRO A 158 3.86 -12.31 13.87
N GLU A 159 3.40 -11.35 14.66
CA GLU A 159 2.15 -10.62 14.43
C GLU A 159 2.17 -9.81 13.13
N MET A 160 3.37 -9.44 12.63
CA MET A 160 3.50 -8.74 11.35
C MET A 160 3.26 -9.65 10.14
N ILE A 161 3.33 -10.99 10.31
CA ILE A 161 3.15 -11.96 9.23
C ILE A 161 1.92 -12.85 9.39
N ARG A 162 1.40 -13.03 10.61
CA ARG A 162 0.36 -14.02 10.93
C ARG A 162 -0.94 -13.85 10.17
N TRP A 163 -1.31 -12.61 9.85
CA TRP A 163 -2.52 -12.31 9.11
C TRP A 163 -2.40 -12.65 7.61
N VAL A 164 -1.17 -12.78 7.08
CA VAL A 164 -0.89 -13.24 5.71
C VAL A 164 -0.61 -14.74 5.68
N SER A 165 0.15 -15.25 6.65
CA SER A 165 0.50 -16.66 6.77
C SER A 165 0.20 -17.17 8.19
N SER A 166 -0.77 -18.07 8.30
CA SER A 166 -1.15 -18.68 9.58
C SER A 166 -0.14 -19.72 10.08
N THR A 167 0.70 -20.24 9.17
CA THR A 167 1.66 -21.31 9.46
C THR A 167 3.03 -20.78 9.86
N ALA A 168 3.50 -19.68 9.28
CA ALA A 168 4.81 -19.11 9.57
C ALA A 168 4.87 -18.59 11.03
N LYS A 169 5.89 -19.03 11.78
CA LYS A 169 6.19 -18.54 13.14
C LYS A 169 7.31 -17.53 13.15
N THR A 170 8.16 -17.57 12.13
CA THR A 170 9.28 -16.65 11.93
C THR A 170 9.21 -16.05 10.53
N PHE A 171 9.93 -14.94 10.33
CA PHE A 171 10.02 -14.33 9.00
C PHE A 171 10.83 -15.16 7.99
N ALA A 172 11.80 -15.94 8.47
CA ALA A 172 12.53 -16.90 7.63
C ALA A 172 11.60 -18.00 7.08
N GLU A 173 10.58 -18.40 7.84
CA GLU A 173 9.54 -19.35 7.39
C GLU A 173 8.48 -18.69 6.50
N TYR A 174 8.41 -17.36 6.48
CA TYR A 174 7.37 -16.64 5.76
C TYR A 174 7.62 -16.64 4.26
N GLN A 175 6.83 -17.47 3.58
CA GLN A 175 6.70 -17.49 2.13
C GLN A 175 5.36 -16.89 1.72
N LEU A 176 5.38 -16.13 0.63
CA LEU A 176 4.12 -15.72 -0.01
C LEU A 176 3.40 -16.98 -0.50
N PRO A 177 2.06 -17.06 -0.36
CA PRO A 177 1.31 -18.14 -0.99
C PRO A 177 1.51 -18.10 -2.50
N TYR A 178 1.42 -19.24 -3.18
CA TYR A 178 1.34 -19.22 -4.64
C TYR A 178 0.14 -18.38 -5.08
N ALA A 179 0.29 -17.62 -6.17
CA ALA A 179 -0.77 -16.73 -6.65
C ALA A 179 -2.11 -17.46 -6.82
N TYR A 180 -2.10 -18.70 -7.33
CA TYR A 180 -3.30 -19.53 -7.46
C TYR A 180 -3.98 -19.81 -6.10
N ASP A 181 -3.21 -20.15 -5.07
CA ASP A 181 -3.75 -20.45 -3.73
C ASP A 181 -4.30 -19.19 -3.07
N TYR A 182 -3.63 -18.06 -3.24
CA TYR A 182 -4.12 -16.76 -2.80
C TYR A 182 -5.47 -16.42 -3.45
N LEU A 183 -5.55 -16.50 -4.79
CA LEU A 183 -6.78 -16.19 -5.53
C LEU A 183 -7.94 -17.09 -5.10
N LYS A 184 -7.67 -18.39 -4.89
CA LYS A 184 -8.65 -19.34 -4.37
C LYS A 184 -9.13 -18.96 -2.96
N ALA A 185 -8.22 -18.54 -2.09
CA ALA A 185 -8.56 -18.11 -0.73
C ALA A 185 -9.41 -16.82 -0.74
N GLN A 186 -9.09 -15.84 -1.58
CA GLN A 186 -9.86 -14.59 -1.70
C GLN A 186 -11.25 -14.80 -2.29
N ALA A 187 -11.38 -15.73 -3.25
CA ALA A 187 -12.68 -16.14 -3.75
C ALA A 187 -13.54 -16.79 -2.64
N ALA A 188 -12.94 -17.65 -1.80
CA ALA A 188 -13.63 -18.32 -0.71
C ALA A 188 -13.98 -17.41 0.47
N SER A 189 -13.19 -16.36 0.74
CA SER A 189 -13.44 -15.39 1.81
C SER A 189 -14.56 -14.39 1.47
N GLY A 190 -15.00 -14.34 0.21
CA GLY A 190 -15.94 -13.33 -0.29
C GLY A 190 -15.28 -12.00 -0.67
N HIS A 191 -13.95 -11.91 -0.60
CA HIS A 191 -13.20 -10.73 -1.04
C HIS A 191 -13.37 -10.49 -2.54
N THR A 192 -13.22 -11.52 -3.39
CA THR A 192 -13.44 -11.36 -4.84
C THR A 192 -14.89 -10.96 -5.17
N ALA A 193 -15.85 -11.38 -4.35
CA ALA A 193 -17.25 -10.96 -4.51
C ALA A 193 -17.45 -9.46 -4.25
N HIS A 194 -16.60 -8.82 -3.43
CA HIS A 194 -16.58 -7.35 -3.31
C HIS A 194 -16.20 -6.70 -4.65
N TYR A 195 -15.20 -7.21 -5.35
CA TYR A 195 -14.82 -6.68 -6.67
C TYR A 195 -15.90 -6.88 -7.73
N HIS A 196 -16.65 -7.98 -7.70
CA HIS A 196 -17.80 -8.14 -8.60
C HIS A 196 -18.88 -7.06 -8.35
N ARG A 197 -19.09 -6.65 -7.09
CA ARG A 197 -20.00 -5.52 -6.78
C ARG A 197 -19.46 -4.18 -7.28
N LEU A 198 -18.15 -3.95 -7.17
CA LEU A 198 -17.52 -2.76 -7.74
C LEU A 198 -17.60 -2.74 -9.27
N PHE A 199 -17.45 -3.88 -9.93
CA PHE A 199 -17.65 -4.00 -11.37
C PHE A 199 -19.04 -3.51 -11.78
N GLU A 200 -20.10 -3.99 -11.13
CA GLU A 200 -21.47 -3.58 -11.46
C GLU A 200 -21.69 -2.07 -11.20
N LYS A 201 -21.05 -1.51 -10.18
CA LYS A 201 -21.05 -0.06 -9.95
C LYS A 201 -20.43 0.70 -11.14
N HIS A 202 -19.22 0.32 -11.58
CA HIS A 202 -18.55 0.98 -12.70
C HIS A 202 -19.27 0.78 -14.02
N ARG A 203 -19.90 -0.38 -14.22
CA ARG A 203 -20.76 -0.65 -15.38
C ARG A 203 -22.01 0.22 -15.38
N ALA A 204 -22.61 0.47 -14.21
CA ALA A 204 -23.72 1.41 -14.07
C ALA A 204 -23.29 2.86 -14.38
N GLU A 205 -22.12 3.28 -13.90
CA GLU A 205 -21.51 4.59 -14.22
C GLU A 205 -21.38 4.78 -15.75
N ARG A 206 -20.88 3.77 -16.48
CA ARG A 206 -20.81 3.77 -17.95
C ARG A 206 -22.19 3.99 -18.59
N ARG A 207 -23.16 3.16 -18.20
CA ARG A 207 -24.53 3.22 -18.75
C ARG A 207 -25.19 4.58 -18.52
N ASP A 208 -24.94 5.19 -17.36
CA ASP A 208 -25.42 6.55 -17.06
C ASP A 208 -24.76 7.62 -17.94
N ALA A 209 -23.45 7.53 -18.16
CA ALA A 209 -22.75 8.44 -19.06
C ALA A 209 -23.28 8.32 -20.51
N GLU A 210 -23.44 7.11 -21.02
CA GLU A 210 -24.02 6.85 -22.35
C GLU A 210 -25.44 7.40 -22.48
N ARG A 211 -26.28 7.24 -21.45
CA ARG A 211 -27.65 7.80 -21.43
C ARG A 211 -27.64 9.32 -21.52
N ARG A 212 -26.75 9.99 -20.79
CA ARG A 212 -26.62 11.46 -20.80
C ARG A 212 -26.17 11.99 -22.16
N MET A 213 -25.26 11.29 -22.83
CA MET A 213 -24.80 11.69 -24.17
C MET A 213 -25.88 11.52 -25.25
N LYS A 214 -26.82 10.58 -25.06
CA LYS A 214 -27.93 10.32 -25.98
C LYS A 214 -29.19 11.13 -25.67
N ALA A 215 -29.23 11.84 -24.54
CA ALA A 215 -30.38 12.67 -24.19
C ALA A 215 -30.47 13.87 -25.15
N PRO A 216 -31.63 14.13 -25.77
CA PRO A 216 -31.80 15.33 -26.59
C PRO A 216 -31.56 16.58 -25.75
N ALA A 217 -30.91 17.59 -26.33
CA ALA A 217 -30.74 18.89 -25.68
C ALA A 217 -32.12 19.41 -25.22
N PRO A 218 -32.23 20.01 -24.03
CA PRO A 218 -33.51 20.47 -23.52
C PRO A 218 -34.14 21.43 -24.54
N ALA A 219 -35.36 21.10 -24.97
CA ALA A 219 -36.17 21.94 -25.86
C ALA A 219 -36.50 23.24 -25.11
N GLY A 220 -35.67 24.26 -25.31
CA GLY A 220 -35.77 25.53 -24.58
C GLY A 220 -34.59 26.50 -24.74
N ALA A 221 -33.51 26.11 -25.42
CA ALA A 221 -32.41 27.02 -25.76
C ALA A 221 -32.49 27.43 -27.24
N MET A 222 -33.58 28.07 -27.63
CA MET A 222 -33.68 28.88 -28.85
C MET A 222 -34.60 30.06 -28.53
N GLU A 223 -33.98 31.17 -28.11
CA GLU A 223 -34.53 32.51 -28.30
C GLU A 223 -34.02 33.07 -29.64
#